data_AF-A0A1J3JTY8-F1
#
_entry.id   AF-A0A1J3JTY8-F1
#
_cell.length_a   1.000
_cell.length_b   1.000
_cell.length_c   1.000
_cell.angle_alpha   90.00
_cell.angle_beta   90.00
_cell.angle_gamma   90.00
#
_symmetry.space_group_name_H-M   'P 1'
#
loop_
_entity.id
_entity.type
_entity.pdbx_description
1 polymer ?
#
loop_
_entity_poly.entity_id
_entity_poly.type
_entity_poly.pdbx_seq_one_letter_code
_entity_poly.pdbx_strand_id
1 'polypeptide(L)'
;LLLDHNNNLKIGDFGLANYYGDQQKQPLTSRVVTLWYRPPELLLGSTEYGVTVDMWSTGCILAELFNGKPIMPGRTEVEQLHKIFKLCGSPSEDYWKRSKLPHATIFKPQHPYKRCVAETFKSLPSSA
;
A
#
# COMPACT_ATOMS: atom_id res chain seq x y z
N LEU A 1 -3.90 -10.84 11.72
CA LEU A 1 -5.19 -11.55 11.55
C LEU A 1 -5.17 -12.79 12.42
N LEU A 2 -6.21 -13.01 13.22
CA LEU A 2 -6.36 -14.17 14.10
C LEU A 2 -7.59 -14.96 13.67
N LEU A 3 -7.57 -16.28 13.88
CA LEU A 3 -8.71 -17.18 13.64
C LEU A 3 -9.08 -17.83 14.96
N ASP A 4 -10.36 -17.81 15.31
CA ASP A 4 -10.88 -18.58 16.44
C ASP A 4 -11.27 -20.02 16.01
N HIS A 5 -11.66 -20.84 16.99
CA HIS A 5 -12.03 -22.24 16.77
C HIS A 5 -13.28 -22.42 15.88
N ASN A 6 -14.06 -21.36 15.67
CA ASN A 6 -15.23 -21.36 14.81
C ASN A 6 -14.92 -20.77 13.42
N ASN A 7 -13.64 -20.62 13.07
CA ASN A 7 -13.17 -20.01 11.83
C ASN A 7 -13.58 -18.52 11.66
N ASN A 8 -13.87 -17.81 12.75
CA ASN A 8 -14.10 -16.37 12.64
C ASN A 8 -12.77 -15.63 12.53
N LEU A 9 -12.63 -14.84 11.46
CA LEU A 9 -11.50 -13.95 11.27
C LEU A 9 -11.64 -12.71 12.17
N LYS A 10 -10.59 -12.40 12.93
CA LYS A 10 -10.52 -11.24 13.82
C LYS A 10 -9.24 -10.43 13.58
N ILE A 11 -9.36 -9.11 13.60
CA ILE A 11 -8.21 -8.19 13.65
C ILE A 11 -7.76 -8.13 15.11
N GLY A 12 -6.47 -8.36 15.37
CA GLY A 12 -5.95 -8.55 16.73
C GLY A 12 -4.99 -7.46 17.22
N ASP A 13 -4.36 -6.73 16.31
CA ASP A 13 -3.34 -5.72 16.66
C ASP A 13 -3.86 -4.32 16.30
N PHE A 14 -4.08 -3.51 17.33
CA PHE A 14 -4.51 -2.12 17.23
C PHE A 14 -3.46 -1.15 17.80
N GLY A 15 -2.21 -1.58 17.98
CA GLY A 15 -1.15 -0.75 18.60
C GLY A 15 -0.76 0.50 17.80
N LEU A 16 -1.09 0.54 16.51
CA LEU A 16 -0.92 1.69 15.62
C LEU A 16 -2.25 2.31 15.17
N ALA A 17 -3.39 1.86 15.73
CA ALA A 17 -4.69 2.39 15.36
C ALA A 17 -4.80 3.86 15.79
N ASN A 18 -5.49 4.67 14.98
CA ASN A 18 -5.72 6.07 15.27
C ASN A 18 -7.18 6.43 14.99
N TYR A 19 -7.67 7.47 15.66
CA TYR A 19 -8.98 8.03 15.33
C TYR A 19 -8.91 8.68 13.94
N TYR A 20 -10.04 8.79 13.27
CA TYR A 20 -10.18 9.52 12.01
C TYR A 20 -11.54 10.21 12.00
N GLY A 21 -11.60 11.48 11.61
CA GLY A 21 -12.86 12.25 11.56
C GLY A 21 -12.68 13.76 11.34
N ASP A 22 -13.78 14.47 11.08
CA ASP A 22 -13.83 15.88 10.66
C ASP A 22 -13.09 16.89 11.57
N GLN A 23 -12.84 16.53 12.84
CA GLN A 23 -12.14 17.40 13.78
C GLN A 23 -10.62 17.14 13.85
N GLN A 24 -10.09 16.20 13.07
CA GLN A 24 -8.69 15.82 13.15
C GLN A 24 -7.81 16.82 12.39
N LYS A 25 -7.28 17.81 13.12
CA LYS A 25 -6.40 18.87 12.59
C LYS A 25 -4.90 18.53 12.66
N GLN A 26 -4.55 17.43 13.32
CA GLN A 26 -3.15 17.05 13.56
C GLN A 26 -2.64 16.16 12.41
N PRO A 27 -1.45 16.43 11.86
CA PRO A 27 -0.83 15.57 10.86
C PRO A 27 -0.59 14.17 11.44
N LEU A 28 -0.90 13.14 10.67
CA LEU A 28 -0.68 11.75 11.03
C LEU A 28 0.78 11.36 10.74
N THR A 29 1.28 10.31 11.41
CA THR A 29 2.64 9.81 11.20
C THR A 29 2.75 9.02 9.89
N SER A 30 3.74 9.30 9.05
CA SER A 30 3.90 8.61 7.75
C SER A 30 4.47 7.19 7.88
N ARG A 31 5.14 6.88 9.00
CA ARG A 31 5.81 5.59 9.24
C ARG A 31 4.93 4.58 9.97
N VAL A 32 3.69 4.46 9.53
CA VAL A 32 2.74 3.43 9.98
C VAL A 32 2.69 2.29 8.96
N VAL A 33 2.09 1.17 9.33
CA VAL A 33 1.96 -0.05 8.51
C VAL A 33 3.31 -0.74 8.25
N THR A 34 3.32 -2.07 8.30
CA THR A 34 4.49 -2.88 7.92
C THR A 34 4.85 -2.64 6.46
N LEU A 35 6.14 -2.52 6.16
CA LEU A 35 6.66 -2.04 4.86
C LEU A 35 6.00 -2.70 3.63
N TRP A 36 5.79 -4.02 3.65
CA TRP A 36 5.25 -4.77 2.51
C TRP A 36 3.79 -4.45 2.18
N TYR A 37 3.06 -3.93 3.16
CA TYR A 37 1.65 -3.56 3.06
C TYR A 37 1.48 -2.04 3.06
N ARG A 38 2.57 -1.27 3.09
CA ARG A 38 2.50 0.19 3.15
C ARG A 38 2.14 0.77 1.77
N PRO A 39 1.13 1.65 1.69
CA PRO A 39 0.74 2.30 0.44
C PRO A 39 1.78 3.32 -0.07
N PRO A 40 1.76 3.63 -1.38
CA PRO A 40 2.71 4.54 -2.00
C PRO A 40 2.67 5.96 -1.42
N GLU A 41 1.51 6.49 -1.04
CA GLU A 41 1.40 7.83 -0.45
C GLU A 41 2.13 7.95 0.89
N LEU A 42 2.12 6.91 1.73
CA LEU A 42 2.87 6.88 2.98
C LEU A 42 4.38 6.78 2.72
N LEU A 43 4.79 5.97 1.74
CA LEU A 43 6.19 5.86 1.29
C LEU A 43 6.70 7.17 0.68
N LEU A 44 5.82 7.96 0.08
CA LEU A 44 6.13 9.29 -0.45
C LEU A 44 6.08 10.40 0.63
N GLY A 45 5.70 10.04 1.86
CA GLY A 45 5.75 10.93 3.03
C GLY A 45 4.45 11.67 3.33
N SER A 46 3.29 11.19 2.88
CA SER A 46 2.01 11.81 3.22
C SER A 46 1.76 11.75 4.73
N THR A 47 1.36 12.88 5.29
CA THR A 47 0.86 13.03 6.68
C THR A 47 -0.64 13.32 6.72
N GLU A 48 -1.24 13.54 5.55
CA GLU A 48 -2.68 13.72 5.34
C GLU A 48 -3.18 12.50 4.58
N TYR A 49 -3.70 11.53 5.33
CA TYR A 49 -4.24 10.30 4.76
C TYR A 49 -5.49 9.89 5.54
N GLY A 50 -6.31 9.05 4.92
CA GLY A 50 -7.53 8.53 5.53
C GLY A 50 -7.60 7.02 5.44
N VAL A 51 -8.81 6.48 5.53
CA VAL A 51 -9.11 5.03 5.54
C VAL A 51 -8.59 4.27 4.30
N THR A 52 -8.20 4.96 3.24
CA THR A 52 -7.67 4.35 2.01
C THR A 52 -6.34 3.61 2.23
N VAL A 53 -5.55 4.00 3.23
CA VAL A 53 -4.28 3.31 3.56
C VAL A 53 -4.52 1.88 4.05
N ASP A 54 -5.63 1.65 4.74
CA ASP A 54 -6.05 0.33 5.21
C ASP A 54 -6.58 -0.53 4.06
N MET A 55 -7.27 0.09 3.09
CA MET A 55 -7.74 -0.60 1.89
C MET A 55 -6.59 -1.09 1.02
N TRP A 56 -5.50 -0.32 0.92
CA TRP A 56 -4.28 -0.79 0.25
C TRP A 56 -3.70 -2.03 0.94
N SER A 57 -3.56 -1.97 2.26
CA SER A 57 -3.05 -3.10 3.07
C SER A 57 -3.92 -4.34 2.88
N THR A 58 -5.24 -4.16 2.89
CA THR A 58 -6.23 -5.22 2.67
C THR A 58 -6.07 -5.86 1.28
N GLY A 59 -5.89 -5.06 0.23
CA GLY A 59 -5.64 -5.56 -1.12
C GLY A 59 -4.34 -6.38 -1.22
N CYS A 60 -3.28 -5.95 -0.54
CA CYS A 60 -2.03 -6.70 -0.46
C CYS A 60 -2.21 -8.05 0.25
N ILE A 61 -2.94 -8.07 1.38
CA ILE A 61 -3.26 -9.31 2.12
C ILE A 61 -4.10 -10.24 1.26
N LEU A 62 -5.14 -9.74 0.58
CA LEU A 62 -5.99 -10.55 -0.29
C LEU A 62 -5.17 -11.22 -1.40
N ALA A 63 -4.34 -10.43 -2.07
CA ALA A 63 -3.48 -10.94 -3.13
C ALA A 63 -2.45 -11.96 -2.60
N GLU A 64 -1.91 -11.75 -1.39
CA GLU A 64 -1.02 -12.69 -0.73
C GLU A 64 -1.73 -14.01 -0.36
N LEU A 65 -2.98 -13.96 0.10
CA LEU A 65 -3.77 -15.17 0.41
C LEU A 65 -3.97 -16.04 -0.84
N PHE A 66 -4.26 -15.44 -2.00
CA PHE A 66 -4.39 -16.18 -3.26
C PHE A 66 -3.05 -16.63 -3.85
N ASN A 67 -2.00 -15.84 -3.67
CA ASN A 67 -0.67 -16.11 -4.25
C ASN A 67 0.20 -17.02 -3.36
N GLY A 68 -0.17 -17.21 -2.09
CA GLY A 68 0.58 -17.99 -1.08
C GLY A 68 1.88 -17.35 -0.61
N LYS A 69 2.21 -16.14 -1.05
CA LYS A 69 3.40 -15.38 -0.68
C LYS A 69 3.19 -13.88 -0.85
N PRO A 70 3.90 -13.02 -0.10
CA PRO A 70 3.82 -11.57 -0.24
C PRO A 70 4.04 -11.11 -1.68
N ILE A 71 3.18 -10.20 -2.16
CA ILE A 71 3.19 -9.78 -3.57
C ILE A 71 4.26 -8.71 -3.89
N MET A 72 4.65 -7.92 -2.88
CA MET A 72 5.63 -6.83 -3.04
C MET A 72 6.56 -6.75 -1.82
N PRO A 73 7.40 -7.78 -1.53
CA PRO A 73 8.29 -7.74 -0.38
C PRO A 73 9.55 -6.92 -0.68
N GLY A 74 9.57 -5.64 -0.28
CA GLY A 74 10.74 -4.76 -0.31
C GLY A 74 11.53 -4.77 1.01
N ARG A 75 12.85 -4.54 0.94
CA ARG A 75 13.74 -4.44 2.11
C ARG A 75 13.93 -3.00 2.58
N THR A 76 13.72 -2.04 1.68
CA THR A 76 13.80 -0.60 1.94
C THR A 76 12.57 0.10 1.36
N GLU A 77 12.27 1.33 1.80
CA GLU A 77 11.16 2.12 1.26
C GLU A 77 11.33 2.39 -0.25
N VAL A 78 12.57 2.60 -0.70
CA VAL A 78 12.93 2.73 -2.12
C VAL A 78 12.57 1.45 -2.89
N GLU A 79 12.99 0.29 -2.38
CA GLU A 79 12.71 -0.99 -3.03
C GLU A 79 11.21 -1.31 -3.02
N GLN A 80 10.53 -1.01 -1.92
CA GLN A 80 9.08 -1.20 -1.79
C GLN A 80 8.34 -0.40 -2.85
N LEU A 81 8.63 0.89 -2.96
CA LEU A 81 7.99 1.76 -3.93
C LEU A 81 8.28 1.34 -5.37
N HIS A 82 9.49 0.86 -5.66
CA HIS A 82 9.84 0.31 -6.96
C HIS A 82 9.06 -0.96 -7.30
N LYS A 83 8.83 -1.86 -6.33
CA LYS A 83 7.98 -3.04 -6.51
C LYS A 83 6.52 -2.64 -6.76
N ILE A 84 6.03 -1.63 -6.04
CA ILE A 84 4.69 -1.06 -6.26
C ILE A 84 4.56 -0.57 -7.69
N PHE A 85 5.47 0.27 -8.17
CA PHE A 85 5.36 0.80 -9.54
C PHE A 85 5.51 -0.29 -10.60
N LYS A 86 6.36 -1.30 -10.38
CA LYS A 86 6.48 -2.44 -11.30
C LYS A 86 5.17 -3.21 -11.45
N LEU A 87 4.37 -3.36 -10.39
CA LEU A 87 3.11 -4.10 -10.41
C LEU A 87 1.92 -3.21 -10.81
N CYS A 88 1.74 -2.10 -10.10
CA CYS A 88 0.59 -1.20 -10.21
C CYS A 88 0.73 -0.15 -11.32
N GLY A 89 1.92 0.04 -11.86
CA GLY A 89 2.28 1.12 -12.77
C GLY A 89 2.80 2.36 -12.04
N SER A 90 3.52 3.21 -12.77
CA SER A 90 3.97 4.51 -12.24
C SER A 90 2.81 5.52 -12.24
N PRO A 91 2.76 6.42 -11.24
CA PRO A 91 1.94 7.62 -11.32
C PRO A 91 2.25 8.45 -12.57
N SER A 92 1.26 9.17 -13.08
CA SER A 92 1.40 9.99 -14.29
C SER A 92 2.34 11.18 -14.07
N GLU A 93 2.90 11.71 -15.16
CA GLU A 93 3.70 12.94 -15.13
C GLU A 93 2.97 14.11 -14.45
N ASP A 94 1.67 14.24 -14.71
CA ASP A 94 0.85 15.27 -14.11
C ASP A 94 0.65 15.07 -12.60
N TYR A 95 0.60 13.83 -12.12
CA TYR A 95 0.62 13.54 -10.69
C TYR A 95 1.92 14.03 -10.07
N TRP A 96 3.07 13.71 -10.68
CA TRP A 96 4.38 14.13 -10.16
C TRP A 96 4.55 15.64 -10.15
N LYS A 97 4.05 16.35 -11.17
CA LYS A 97 4.07 17.83 -11.23
C LYS A 97 3.21 18.47 -10.14
N ARG A 98 2.08 17.86 -9.79
CA ARG A 98 1.13 18.38 -8.79
C ARG A 98 1.44 17.92 -7.37
N SER A 99 2.20 16.84 -7.20
CA SER A 99 2.48 16.24 -5.90
C SER A 99 3.27 17.21 -5.03
N LYS A 100 2.74 17.43 -3.82
CA LYS A 100 3.41 18.20 -2.75
C LYS A 100 4.02 17.28 -1.70
N LEU A 101 4.10 15.98 -1.98
CA LEU A 101 4.59 15.01 -1.02
C LEU A 101 6.10 15.16 -0.83
N PRO A 102 6.61 15.07 0.41
CA PRO A 102 8.01 15.36 0.73
C PRO A 102 9.04 14.60 -0.10
N HIS A 103 8.71 13.39 -0.55
CA HIS A 103 9.66 12.52 -1.25
C HIS A 103 9.34 12.31 -2.73
N ALA A 104 8.38 13.05 -3.29
CA ALA A 104 7.90 12.85 -4.67
C ALA A 104 9.01 13.00 -5.73
N THR A 105 9.90 13.98 -5.57
CA THR A 105 10.98 14.26 -6.53
C THR A 105 12.11 13.24 -6.47
N ILE A 106 12.37 12.66 -5.29
CA ILE A 106 13.43 11.66 -5.06
C ILE A 106 13.04 10.32 -5.69
N PHE A 107 11.76 9.98 -5.62
CA PHE A 107 11.24 8.67 -6.00
C PHE A 107 10.61 8.60 -7.38
N LYS A 108 10.59 9.71 -8.12
CA LYS A 108 10.09 9.72 -9.50
C LYS A 108 10.96 8.78 -10.35
N PRO A 109 10.38 7.73 -10.96
CA PRO A 109 11.14 6.82 -11.82
C PRO A 109 11.56 7.53 -13.12
N GLN A 110 12.77 7.25 -13.60
CA GLN A 110 13.25 7.78 -14.89
C GLN A 110 12.43 7.28 -16.07
N HIS A 111 11.98 6.02 -16.01
CA HIS A 111 11.13 5.39 -17.02
C HIS A 111 9.82 4.94 -16.36
N PRO A 112 8.65 5.39 -16.85
CA PRO A 112 7.36 4.97 -16.33
C PRO A 112 7.12 3.45 -16.47
N TYR A 113 6.60 2.82 -15.43
CA TYR A 113 6.16 1.43 -15.46
C TYR A 113 4.72 1.34 -15.94
N LYS A 114 4.44 0.39 -16.83
CA LYS A 114 3.07 0.01 -17.19
C LYS A 114 2.48 -0.88 -16.10
N ARG A 115 1.21 -0.64 -15.75
CA ARG A 115 0.43 -1.53 -14.87
C ARG A 115 0.39 -2.94 -15.45
N CYS A 116 0.66 -3.95 -14.62
CA CYS A 116 0.62 -5.37 -15.01
C CYS A 116 -0.10 -6.27 -14.00
N VAL A 117 -0.96 -5.70 -13.13
CA VAL A 117 -1.72 -6.44 -12.11
C VAL A 117 -2.52 -7.59 -12.74
N ALA A 118 -3.27 -7.33 -13.82
CA ALA A 118 -4.12 -8.33 -14.46
C ALA A 118 -3.28 -9.47 -15.06
N GLU A 119 -2.17 -9.14 -15.70
CA GLU A 119 -1.25 -10.11 -16.28
C GLU A 119 -0.52 -10.93 -15.22
N THR A 120 -0.17 -10.31 -14.09
CA THR A 120 0.54 -10.96 -12.97
C THR A 120 -0.35 -12.00 -12.29
N PHE A 121 -1.63 -11.70 -12.11
CA PHE A 121 -2.58 -12.57 -11.40
C PHE A 121 -3.51 -13.34 -12.34
N LYS A 122 -3.18 -13.45 -13.62
CA LYS A 122 -4.01 -14.15 -14.64
C LYS A 122 -4.28 -15.63 -14.36
N SER A 123 -3.44 -16.26 -13.54
CA SER A 123 -3.55 -17.68 -13.19
C SER A 123 -4.37 -17.92 -11.92
N LEU A 124 -4.82 -16.86 -11.25
CA LEU A 124 -5.72 -16.99 -10.11
C LEU A 124 -7.10 -17.50 -10.59
N PRO A 125 -7.81 -18.25 -9.73
CA PRO A 125 -9.15 -18.73 -10.07
C PRO A 125 -10.09 -17.55 -10.33
N SER A 126 -11.14 -17.76 -11.11
CA SER A 126 -12.16 -16.73 -11.39
C SER A 126 -12.96 -16.30 -10.16
N SER A 127 -12.86 -17.04 -9.06
CA SER A 127 -13.42 -16.68 -7.76
C SER A 127 -12.54 -15.71 -6.96
N ALA A 128 -11.37 -15.32 -7.48
CA ALA A 128 -10.46 -14.35 -6.88
C ALA A 128 -10.79 -12.90 -7.30
#